data_AF-A0A9D4KEF5-F1
#
_entry.id   AF-A0A9D4KEF5-F1
#
_cell.length_a   1.000
_cell.length_b   1.000
_cell.length_c   1.000
_cell.angle_alpha   90.00
_cell.angle_beta   90.00
_cell.angle_gamma   90.00
#
_symmetry.space_group_name_H-M   'P 1'
#
loop_
_entity.id
_entity.type
_entity.pdbx_description
1 polymer ?
#
loop_
_entity_poly.entity_id
_entity_poly.type
_entity_poly.pdbx_seq_one_letter_code
_entity_poly.pdbx_strand_id
1 'polypeptide(L)'
;MNQQEKRVIRDFAPIILNSLEVKDIIPYLWQHGLISQSVTEELLELNETRRTKCKKFLDYVLTVDSKCTFEGLLSALRFNNVYDFIADKLRKELVSNELFYDYSDALKQTTTVDENAQGDMLFQSVRKIPILTSERKRLTEFSIKLKHLSHNAEFDSLEKVTCSIKQTFYKDKLNNNKQVRGKMSLADMYFLSMEALVSLRRQKYDAAEDATNYFEEMTALIPFTTDPRISSMVYLARCGSSVAMDTKKRFCS
;
A
#
# COMPACT_ATOMS: atom_id res chain seq x y z
N MET A 1 14.29 0.75 21.69
CA MET A 1 13.96 -0.61 21.20
C MET A 1 14.80 -1.65 21.94
N ASN A 2 14.20 -2.78 22.31
CA ASN A 2 14.91 -3.93 22.90
C ASN A 2 15.69 -4.72 21.82
N GLN A 3 16.52 -5.68 22.22
CA GLN A 3 17.35 -6.45 21.27
C GLN A 3 16.53 -7.33 20.32
N GLN A 4 15.39 -7.84 20.77
CA GLN A 4 14.50 -8.68 19.96
C GLN A 4 13.82 -7.86 18.86
N GLU A 5 13.29 -6.68 19.18
CA GLU A 5 12.75 -5.72 18.22
C GLU A 5 13.80 -5.32 17.17
N LYS A 6 15.02 -5.01 17.62
CA LYS A 6 16.14 -4.69 16.72
C LYS A 6 16.49 -5.85 15.81
N ARG A 7 16.44 -7.10 16.31
CA ARG A 7 16.67 -8.30 15.51
C ARG A 7 15.57 -8.48 14.45
N VAL A 8 14.30 -8.38 14.83
CA VAL A 8 13.18 -8.48 13.89
C VAL A 8 13.28 -7.44 12.77
N ILE A 9 13.64 -6.19 13.10
CA ILE A 9 13.87 -5.15 12.08
C ILE A 9 15.03 -5.53 11.14
N ARG A 10 16.13 -6.09 11.67
CA ARG A 10 17.27 -6.54 10.84
C ARG A 10 16.89 -7.69 9.92
N ASP A 11 16.13 -8.67 10.42
CA ASP A 11 15.69 -9.82 9.63
C ASP A 11 14.76 -9.39 8.48
N PHE A 12 13.97 -8.34 8.70
CA PHE A 12 13.09 -7.74 7.69
C PHE A 12 13.72 -6.57 6.92
N ALA A 13 14.99 -6.23 7.17
CA ALA A 13 15.69 -5.15 6.49
C ALA A 13 15.66 -5.28 4.96
N PRO A 14 15.78 -6.48 4.33
CA PRO A 14 15.67 -6.60 2.88
C PRO A 14 14.32 -6.13 2.34
N ILE A 15 13.22 -6.43 3.03
CA ILE A 15 11.86 -6.03 2.64
C ILE A 15 11.71 -4.52 2.82
N ILE A 16 12.15 -3.99 3.96
CA ILE A 16 12.08 -2.55 4.25
C ILE A 16 12.88 -1.77 3.20
N LEU A 17 14.13 -2.17 2.93
CA LEU A 17 15.00 -1.53 1.94
C LEU A 17 14.43 -1.57 0.52
N ASN A 18 13.66 -2.60 0.16
CA ASN A 18 13.09 -2.74 -1.17
C ASN A 18 11.77 -2.00 -1.34
N SER A 19 11.04 -1.75 -0.25
CA SER A 19 9.66 -1.25 -0.34
C SER A 19 9.43 0.14 0.27
N LEU A 20 10.20 0.54 1.28
CA LEU A 20 9.94 1.77 2.03
C LEU A 20 10.51 3.00 1.31
N GLU A 21 9.71 4.06 1.24
CA GLU A 21 10.14 5.40 0.87
C GLU A 21 10.19 6.28 2.13
N VAL A 22 11.39 6.69 2.55
CA VAL A 22 11.61 7.30 3.87
C VAL A 22 10.87 8.64 4.01
N LYS A 23 10.79 9.44 2.93
CA LYS A 23 10.06 10.72 2.93
C LYS A 23 8.57 10.57 3.27
N ASP A 24 7.97 9.40 3.05
CA ASP A 24 6.55 9.17 3.29
C ASP A 24 6.24 8.97 4.79
N ILE A 25 7.25 8.60 5.59
CA ILE A 25 7.10 8.34 7.03
C ILE A 25 7.79 9.39 7.91
N ILE A 26 8.73 10.16 7.36
CA ILE A 26 9.44 11.25 8.06
C ILE A 26 8.49 12.26 8.73
N PRO A 27 7.43 12.76 8.07
CA PRO A 27 6.55 13.76 8.69
C PRO A 27 5.95 13.27 10.01
N TYR A 28 5.52 12.02 10.06
CA TYR A 28 5.01 11.40 11.28
C TYR A 28 6.10 11.27 12.34
N LEU A 29 7.27 10.74 11.96
CA LEU A 29 8.37 10.53 12.89
C LEU A 29 8.86 11.84 13.52
N TRP A 30 8.93 12.92 12.72
CA TRP A 30 9.34 14.24 13.19
C TRP A 30 8.27 14.88 14.08
N GLN A 31 7.00 14.85 13.66
CA GLN A 31 5.88 15.40 14.44
C GLN A 31 5.75 14.73 15.82
N HIS A 32 6.04 13.44 15.92
CA HIS A 32 6.00 12.69 17.17
C HIS A 32 7.34 12.65 17.93
N GLY A 33 8.34 13.43 17.50
CA GLY A 33 9.64 13.54 18.19
C GLY A 33 10.49 12.25 18.21
N LEU A 34 10.20 11.31 17.29
CA LEU A 34 10.89 10.03 17.17
C LEU A 34 12.23 10.15 16.40
N ILE A 35 12.36 11.20 15.59
CA ILE A 35 13.61 11.60 14.94
C ILE A 35 13.92 13.06 15.25
N SER A 36 15.20 13.42 15.30
CA SER A 36 15.61 14.83 15.45
C SER A 36 15.46 15.60 14.13
N GLN A 37 15.45 16.92 14.24
CA GLN A 37 15.48 17.80 13.08
C GLN A 37 16.74 17.56 12.23
N SER A 38 17.91 17.42 12.84
CA SER A 38 19.17 17.14 12.13
C SER A 38 19.11 15.86 11.28
N VAL A 39 18.49 14.80 11.81
CA VAL A 39 18.30 13.52 11.09
C VAL A 39 17.29 13.65 9.97
N THR A 40 16.27 14.48 10.17
CA THR A 40 15.25 14.77 9.15
C THR A 40 15.86 15.48 7.95
N GLU A 41 16.64 16.54 8.22
CA GLU A 41 17.37 17.30 7.20
C GLU A 41 18.35 16.38 6.45
N GLU A 42 19.16 15.59 7.17
CA GLU A 42 20.08 14.63 6.56
C GLU A 42 19.34 13.66 5.61
N LEU A 43 18.28 13.00 6.06
CA LEU A 43 17.56 12.01 5.26
C LEU A 43 16.84 12.60 4.04
N LEU A 44 16.34 13.84 4.14
CA LEU A 44 15.63 14.51 3.05
C LEU A 44 16.60 15.09 2.01
N GLU A 45 17.65 15.77 2.47
CA GLU A 45 18.60 16.52 1.62
C GLU A 45 19.68 15.63 0.97
N LEU A 46 19.85 14.40 1.45
CA LEU A 46 20.75 13.43 0.83
C LEU A 46 20.44 13.25 -0.65
N ASN A 47 21.38 13.58 -1.54
CA ASN A 47 21.26 13.29 -2.97
C ASN A 47 21.71 11.85 -3.28
N GLU A 48 21.03 10.88 -2.68
CA GLU A 48 21.32 9.46 -2.80
C GLU A 48 20.08 8.66 -3.23
N THR A 49 20.29 7.42 -3.66
CA THR A 49 19.19 6.52 -4.04
C THR A 49 18.25 6.26 -2.85
N ARG A 50 16.96 6.00 -3.14
CA ARG A 50 15.95 5.60 -2.14
C ARG A 50 16.46 4.50 -1.20
N ARG A 51 17.11 3.47 -1.77
CA ARG A 51 17.65 2.34 -1.01
C ARG A 51 18.71 2.80 -0.01
N THR A 52 19.60 3.72 -0.40
CA THR A 52 20.63 4.26 0.48
C THR A 52 20.02 5.12 1.59
N LYS A 53 19.03 5.98 1.27
CA LYS A 53 18.28 6.73 2.28
C LYS A 53 17.59 5.82 3.29
N CYS A 54 16.95 4.76 2.80
CA CYS A 54 16.29 3.77 3.65
C CYS A 54 17.28 3.00 4.52
N LYS A 55 18.48 2.72 4.01
CA LYS A 55 19.55 2.10 4.79
C LYS A 55 20.01 3.01 5.92
N LYS A 56 20.31 4.28 5.63
CA LYS A 56 20.70 5.27 6.66
C LYS A 56 19.61 5.48 7.70
N PHE A 57 18.35 5.51 7.28
CA PHE A 57 17.21 5.53 8.19
C PHE A 57 17.18 4.30 9.11
N LEU A 58 17.35 3.10 8.56
CA LEU A 58 17.41 1.87 9.37
C LEU A 58 18.60 1.88 10.33
N ASP A 59 19.77 2.33 9.88
CA ASP A 59 20.96 2.47 10.71
C ASP A 59 20.67 3.41 11.89
N TYR A 60 20.05 4.58 11.64
CA TYR A 60 19.59 5.50 12.69
C TYR A 60 18.61 4.83 13.66
N VAL A 61 17.57 4.16 13.16
CA VAL A 61 16.54 3.51 13.97
C VAL A 61 17.12 2.40 14.86
N LEU A 62 18.17 1.71 14.38
CA LEU A 62 18.81 0.61 15.09
C LEU A 62 19.90 1.06 16.07
N THR A 63 20.32 2.34 16.04
CA THR A 63 21.29 2.88 17.01
C THR A 63 20.81 2.78 18.46
N VAL A 64 21.75 2.83 19.41
CA VAL A 64 21.44 2.74 20.84
C VAL A 64 20.70 4.00 21.32
N ASP A 65 21.06 5.17 20.81
CA ASP A 65 20.51 6.47 21.21
C ASP A 65 19.27 6.90 20.41
N SER A 66 18.73 5.99 19.58
CA SER A 66 17.54 6.31 18.79
C SER A 66 16.33 6.55 19.68
N LYS A 67 15.68 7.70 19.49
CA LYS A 67 14.37 8.02 20.08
C LYS A 67 13.22 7.24 19.43
N CYS A 68 13.48 6.57 18.30
CA CYS A 68 12.47 5.80 17.60
C CYS A 68 12.16 4.50 18.37
N THR A 69 10.93 4.39 18.88
CA THR A 69 10.44 3.17 19.52
C THR A 69 9.89 2.19 18.47
N PHE A 70 9.79 0.91 18.81
CA PHE A 70 9.25 -0.09 17.89
C PHE A 70 7.80 0.22 17.52
N GLU A 71 6.95 0.53 18.50
CA GLU A 71 5.58 0.98 18.26
C GLU A 71 5.51 2.30 17.51
N GLY A 72 6.45 3.22 17.74
CA GLY A 72 6.59 4.46 16.98
C GLY A 72 6.87 4.21 15.50
N LEU A 73 7.77 3.27 15.21
CA LEU A 73 8.06 2.82 13.84
C LEU A 73 6.85 2.14 13.19
N LEU A 74 6.17 1.23 13.90
CA LEU A 74 4.95 0.58 13.37
C LEU A 74 3.85 1.60 13.05
N SER A 75 3.67 2.58 13.93
CA SER A 75 2.67 3.64 13.75
C SER A 75 3.04 4.55 12.56
N ALA A 76 4.33 4.86 12.39
CA ALA A 76 4.82 5.62 11.24
C ALA A 76 4.60 4.88 9.92
N LEU A 77 4.86 3.56 9.88
CA LEU A 77 4.60 2.72 8.71
C LEU A 77 3.10 2.65 8.36
N ARG A 78 2.23 2.71 9.37
CA ARG A 78 0.76 2.68 9.20
C ARG A 78 0.14 4.04 8.89
N PHE A 79 0.86 5.13 9.09
CA PHE A 79 0.33 6.50 8.99
C PHE A 79 -0.43 6.75 7.68
N ASN A 80 0.12 6.28 6.55
CA ASN A 80 -0.46 6.45 5.22
C ASN A 80 -1.16 5.18 4.67
N ASN A 81 -1.26 4.10 5.44
CA ASN A 81 -1.73 2.78 5.02
C ASN A 81 -0.95 2.15 3.83
N VAL A 82 0.22 2.71 3.49
CA VAL A 82 1.06 2.24 2.37
C VAL A 82 1.93 1.08 2.81
N TYR A 83 2.41 1.12 4.05
CA TYR A 83 3.39 0.16 4.59
C TYR A 83 2.82 -0.74 5.69
N ASP A 84 1.49 -0.86 5.77
CA ASP A 84 0.80 -1.71 6.75
C ASP A 84 1.30 -3.16 6.71
N PHE A 85 1.55 -3.68 5.51
CA PHE A 85 2.09 -5.03 5.33
C PHE A 85 3.48 -5.21 5.96
N ILE A 86 4.31 -4.15 6.00
CA ILE A 86 5.61 -4.18 6.67
C ILE A 86 5.38 -4.20 8.18
N ALA A 87 4.51 -3.30 8.68
CA ALA A 87 4.19 -3.22 10.10
C ALA A 87 3.58 -4.53 10.63
N ASP A 88 2.67 -5.14 9.88
CA ASP A 88 2.02 -6.39 10.24
C ASP A 88 3.00 -7.57 10.22
N LYS A 89 3.92 -7.63 9.25
CA LYS A 89 4.98 -8.64 9.22
C LYS A 89 5.93 -8.50 10.41
N LEU A 90 6.39 -7.28 10.70
CA LEU A 90 7.24 -7.01 11.86
C LEU A 90 6.56 -7.39 13.17
N ARG A 91 5.28 -7.02 13.35
CA ARG A 91 4.53 -7.34 14.57
C ARG A 91 4.25 -8.84 14.71
N LYS A 92 3.89 -9.50 13.61
CA LYS A 92 3.67 -10.95 13.60
C LYS A 92 4.94 -11.70 13.94
N GLU A 93 6.09 -11.29 13.43
CA GLU A 93 7.37 -11.92 13.75
C GLU A 93 7.75 -11.72 15.22
N LEU A 94 7.52 -10.52 15.76
CA LEU A 94 7.76 -10.26 17.17
C LEU A 94 6.90 -11.18 18.06
N VAL A 95 5.60 -11.28 17.78
CA VAL A 95 4.67 -12.16 18.51
C VAL A 95 4.98 -13.64 18.27
N SER A 96 5.41 -14.04 17.07
CA SER A 96 5.80 -15.43 16.77
C SER A 96 7.06 -15.85 17.53
N ASN A 97 7.96 -14.90 17.81
CA ASN A 97 9.13 -15.13 18.67
C ASN A 97 8.81 -15.05 20.17
N GLU A 98 7.71 -14.41 20.56
CA GLU A 98 7.17 -14.43 21.94
C GLU A 98 6.33 -15.69 22.23
N LEU A 99 5.81 -16.36 21.19
CA LEU A 99 4.94 -17.55 21.27
C LEU A 99 5.64 -18.86 21.70
N PHE A 100 6.80 -18.79 22.36
CA PHE A 100 7.28 -19.91 23.19
C PHE A 100 6.72 -19.86 24.63
N TYR A 101 6.01 -18.79 25.02
CA TYR A 101 5.14 -18.80 26.20
C TYR A 101 3.82 -18.07 25.91
N ASP A 102 2.77 -18.87 25.78
CA ASP A 102 1.45 -18.62 26.38
C ASP A 102 0.60 -17.46 25.82
N TYR A 103 -0.03 -17.65 24.65
CA TYR A 103 -1.12 -16.76 24.19
C TYR A 103 -2.22 -17.54 23.47
N SER A 104 -2.99 -18.34 24.23
CA SER A 104 -4.29 -18.88 23.77
C SER A 104 -5.51 -18.13 24.34
N ASP A 105 -5.31 -17.17 25.25
CA ASP A 105 -6.43 -16.57 26.01
C ASP A 105 -6.77 -15.09 25.71
N ALA A 106 -5.94 -14.32 24.99
CA ALA A 106 -6.21 -12.88 24.81
C ALA A 106 -7.13 -12.51 23.64
N LEU A 107 -7.54 -13.46 22.79
CA LEU A 107 -8.42 -13.16 21.65
C LEU A 107 -9.92 -13.12 22.01
N LYS A 108 -10.27 -13.10 23.30
CA LYS A 108 -11.66 -13.02 23.78
C LYS A 108 -12.04 -11.69 24.47
N GLN A 109 -11.13 -10.72 24.60
CA GLN A 109 -11.40 -9.50 25.40
C GLN A 109 -11.34 -8.15 24.65
N THR A 110 -11.39 -8.12 23.31
CA THR A 110 -11.63 -6.85 22.60
C THR A 110 -13.11 -6.66 22.29
N THR A 111 -13.96 -6.66 23.32
CA THR A 111 -15.32 -6.09 23.25
C THR A 111 -15.79 -5.69 24.65
N THR A 112 -15.08 -4.76 25.30
CA THR A 112 -15.68 -3.89 26.31
C THR A 112 -15.10 -2.50 26.14
N VAL A 113 -16.00 -1.55 25.95
CA VAL A 113 -15.73 -0.12 25.82
C VAL A 113 -15.58 0.39 27.24
N ASP A 114 -14.36 0.78 27.64
CA ASP A 114 -14.17 1.58 28.85
C ASP A 114 -14.33 3.06 28.47
N GLU A 115 -15.54 3.55 28.71
CA GLU A 115 -15.85 4.97 28.77
C GLU A 115 -15.24 5.50 30.08
N ASN A 116 -14.06 6.12 30.04
CA ASN A 116 -13.64 7.19 30.95
C ASN A 116 -12.20 7.65 30.64
N ALA A 117 -12.07 8.53 29.66
CA ALA A 117 -10.97 9.47 29.58
C ALA A 117 -11.51 10.78 29.00
N GLN A 118 -11.86 11.70 29.90
CA GLN A 118 -12.26 13.06 29.57
C GLN A 118 -11.05 13.87 29.06
N GLY A 119 -11.27 14.54 27.91
CA GLY A 119 -10.50 15.71 27.49
C GLY A 119 -9.58 15.48 26.31
N ASP A 120 -10.13 15.44 25.08
CA ASP A 120 -9.65 16.29 23.99
C ASP A 120 -10.54 16.17 22.74
N MET A 121 -10.54 17.24 21.95
CA MET A 121 -11.51 17.62 20.92
C MET A 121 -12.16 16.50 20.08
N LEU A 122 -13.47 16.62 19.95
CA LEU A 122 -14.35 15.96 18.98
C LEU A 122 -13.90 16.22 17.53
N PHE A 123 -12.91 15.49 17.04
CA PHE A 123 -12.93 15.06 15.65
C PHE A 123 -13.87 13.86 15.61
N GLN A 124 -15.09 14.05 15.12
CA GLN A 124 -15.90 12.93 14.65
C GLN A 124 -15.00 12.11 13.74
N SER A 125 -14.59 10.92 14.20
CA SER A 125 -13.82 10.00 13.39
C SER A 125 -14.66 9.74 12.15
N VAL A 126 -14.31 10.38 11.04
CA VAL A 126 -14.86 10.01 9.74
C VAL A 126 -14.61 8.51 9.66
N ARG A 127 -15.67 7.71 9.76
CA ARG A 127 -15.56 6.25 9.67
C ARG A 127 -14.94 5.99 8.31
N LYS A 128 -13.62 5.79 8.28
CA LYS A 128 -12.89 5.42 7.07
C LYS A 128 -13.45 4.07 6.69
N ILE A 129 -14.30 4.06 5.65
CA ILE A 129 -14.81 2.84 5.07
C ILE A 129 -13.57 2.05 4.65
N PRO A 130 -13.30 0.86 5.20
CA PRO A 130 -12.14 0.09 4.80
C PRO A 130 -12.31 -0.28 3.32
N ILE A 131 -11.58 0.43 2.46
CA ILE A 131 -11.60 0.29 1.00
C ILE A 131 -11.02 -1.08 0.57
N LEU A 132 -10.36 -1.77 1.49
CA LEU A 132 -9.78 -3.09 1.26
C LEU A 132 -10.58 -4.11 2.07
N THR A 133 -11.46 -4.83 1.37
CA THR A 133 -12.05 -6.07 1.89
C THR A 133 -10.93 -7.05 2.28
N SER A 134 -11.23 -8.01 3.15
CA SER A 134 -10.29 -9.07 3.57
C SER A 134 -9.66 -9.81 2.37
N GLU A 135 -10.41 -9.91 1.27
CA GLU A 135 -9.93 -10.50 0.01
C GLU A 135 -8.96 -9.57 -0.72
N ARG A 136 -9.23 -8.25 -0.79
CA ARG A 136 -8.31 -7.29 -1.40
C ARG A 136 -7.01 -7.11 -0.62
N LYS A 137 -7.02 -7.31 0.71
CA LYS A 137 -5.78 -7.38 1.51
C LYS A 137 -4.83 -8.48 1.03
N ARG A 138 -5.36 -9.59 0.51
CA ARG A 138 -4.52 -10.68 -0.04
C ARG A 138 -3.88 -10.29 -1.37
N LEU A 139 -4.43 -9.29 -2.05
CA LEU A 139 -3.91 -8.75 -3.31
C LEU A 139 -2.96 -7.56 -3.09
N THR A 140 -2.69 -7.16 -1.85
CA THR A 140 -1.82 -6.02 -1.54
C THR A 140 -0.40 -6.22 -2.08
N GLU A 141 0.19 -7.40 -1.89
CA GLU A 141 1.54 -7.70 -2.43
C GLU A 141 1.56 -7.61 -3.97
N PHE A 142 0.50 -8.08 -4.61
CA PHE A 142 0.33 -7.99 -6.07
C PHE A 142 0.16 -6.54 -6.54
N SER A 143 -0.67 -5.75 -5.86
CA SER A 143 -0.87 -4.31 -6.14
C SER A 143 0.43 -3.51 -5.99
N ILE A 144 1.22 -3.78 -4.95
CA ILE A 144 2.53 -3.15 -4.74
C ILE A 144 3.48 -3.49 -5.89
N LYS A 145 3.53 -4.77 -6.30
CA LYS A 145 4.34 -5.20 -7.44
C LYS A 145 3.95 -4.47 -8.72
N LEU A 146 2.66 -4.35 -9.01
CA LEU A 146 2.16 -3.62 -10.19
C LEU A 146 2.48 -2.13 -10.13
N LYS A 147 2.33 -1.51 -8.95
CA LYS A 147 2.70 -0.11 -8.72
C LYS A 147 4.19 0.11 -8.97
N HIS A 148 5.05 -0.83 -8.56
CA HIS A 148 6.48 -0.75 -8.80
C HIS A 148 6.82 -0.82 -10.30
N LEU A 149 6.24 -1.79 -11.02
CA LEU A 149 6.40 -1.90 -12.47
C LEU A 149 5.92 -0.64 -13.20
N SER A 150 4.79 -0.07 -12.75
CA SER A 150 4.26 1.19 -13.28
C SER A 150 5.19 2.38 -13.01
N HIS A 151 5.77 2.51 -11.81
CA HIS A 151 6.66 3.62 -11.48
C HIS A 151 8.04 3.51 -12.16
N ASN A 152 8.54 2.29 -12.36
CA ASN A 152 9.84 2.06 -13.02
C ASN A 152 9.76 2.13 -14.55
N ALA A 153 8.61 2.53 -15.12
CA ALA A 153 8.44 2.61 -16.56
C ALA A 153 8.61 1.28 -17.31
N GLU A 154 8.43 0.13 -16.65
CA GLU A 154 8.59 -1.21 -17.22
C GLU A 154 7.33 -1.68 -17.96
N PHE A 155 7.03 -1.03 -19.09
CA PHE A 155 5.80 -1.24 -19.85
C PHE A 155 5.62 -2.68 -20.32
N ASP A 156 6.63 -3.25 -20.98
CA ASP A 156 6.55 -4.61 -21.54
C ASP A 156 6.32 -5.68 -20.46
N SER A 157 6.94 -5.50 -19.29
CA SER A 157 6.76 -6.39 -18.13
C SER A 157 5.33 -6.29 -17.60
N LEU A 158 4.80 -5.07 -17.46
CA LEU A 158 3.45 -4.83 -16.95
C LEU A 158 2.37 -5.30 -17.95
N GLU A 159 2.58 -5.07 -19.23
CA GLU A 159 1.68 -5.52 -20.29
C GLU A 159 1.64 -7.05 -20.38
N LYS A 160 2.80 -7.73 -20.30
CA LYS A 160 2.86 -9.21 -20.23
C LYS A 160 2.06 -9.77 -19.05
N VAL A 161 2.22 -9.18 -17.86
CA VAL A 161 1.47 -9.59 -16.66
C VAL A 161 -0.03 -9.37 -16.88
N THR A 162 -0.43 -8.21 -17.40
CA THR A 162 -1.83 -7.88 -17.66
C THR A 162 -2.44 -8.82 -18.70
N CYS A 163 -1.74 -9.08 -19.81
CA CYS A 163 -2.18 -10.01 -20.85
C CYS A 163 -2.33 -11.45 -20.34
N SER A 164 -1.41 -11.93 -19.52
CA SER A 164 -1.50 -13.25 -18.90
C SER A 164 -2.73 -13.38 -17.99
N ILE A 165 -2.99 -12.37 -17.18
CA ILE A 165 -4.17 -12.33 -16.30
C ILE A 165 -5.45 -12.23 -17.11
N LYS A 166 -5.50 -11.37 -18.15
CA LYS A 166 -6.61 -11.21 -19.08
C LYS A 166 -6.99 -12.55 -19.72
N GLN A 167 -6.02 -13.26 -20.29
CA GLN A 167 -6.25 -14.56 -20.92
C GLN A 167 -6.80 -15.59 -19.92
N THR A 168 -6.24 -15.62 -18.70
CA THR A 168 -6.69 -16.51 -17.63
C THR A 168 -8.13 -16.16 -17.21
N PHE A 169 -8.44 -14.86 -17.07
CA PHE A 169 -9.76 -14.38 -16.70
C PHE A 169 -10.83 -14.77 -17.71
N TYR A 170 -10.60 -14.53 -19.00
CA TYR A 170 -11.59 -14.90 -20.03
C TYR A 170 -11.75 -16.41 -20.19
N LYS A 171 -10.67 -17.18 -20.02
CA LYS A 171 -10.73 -18.65 -19.99
C LYS A 171 -11.56 -19.17 -18.81
N ASP A 172 -11.38 -18.57 -17.64
CA ASP A 172 -12.07 -18.98 -16.41
C ASP A 172 -13.50 -18.45 -16.31
N LYS A 173 -13.78 -17.30 -16.92
CA LYS A 173 -15.12 -16.70 -17.00
C LYS A 173 -16.10 -17.65 -17.68
N LEU A 174 -15.65 -18.36 -18.71
CA LEU A 174 -16.43 -19.35 -19.47
C LEU A 174 -16.48 -20.73 -18.79
N ASN A 175 -15.67 -20.98 -17.76
CA ASN A 175 -15.57 -22.29 -17.13
C ASN A 175 -16.44 -22.38 -15.87
N ASN A 176 -17.57 -23.08 -15.95
CA ASN A 176 -18.53 -23.21 -14.85
C ASN A 176 -18.01 -24.01 -13.64
N ASN A 177 -16.92 -24.77 -13.78
CA ASN A 177 -16.38 -25.63 -12.72
C ASN A 177 -15.52 -24.90 -11.68
N LYS A 178 -15.14 -23.63 -11.91
CA LYS A 178 -14.33 -22.86 -10.96
C LYS A 178 -15.19 -22.22 -9.87
N GLN A 179 -14.71 -22.30 -8.62
CA GLN A 179 -15.34 -21.62 -7.48
C GLN A 179 -15.51 -20.12 -7.76
N VAL A 180 -16.69 -19.59 -7.44
CA VAL A 180 -17.07 -18.18 -7.64
C VAL A 180 -16.02 -17.23 -7.04
N ARG A 181 -15.52 -17.54 -5.84
CA ARG A 181 -14.48 -16.74 -5.14
C ARG A 181 -13.18 -16.63 -5.93
N GLY A 182 -12.74 -17.70 -6.60
CA GLY A 182 -11.54 -17.69 -7.43
C GLY A 182 -11.71 -16.81 -8.68
N LYS A 183 -12.90 -16.82 -9.28
CA LYS A 183 -13.21 -15.94 -10.42
C LYS A 183 -13.23 -14.46 -10.02
N MET A 184 -13.79 -14.14 -8.85
CA MET A 184 -13.82 -12.77 -8.34
C MET A 184 -12.42 -12.25 -8.01
N SER A 185 -11.58 -13.06 -7.37
CA SER A 185 -10.19 -12.68 -7.09
C SER A 185 -9.39 -12.43 -8.37
N LEU A 186 -9.64 -13.20 -9.43
CA LEU A 186 -9.00 -13.00 -10.73
C LEU A 186 -9.48 -11.73 -11.43
N ALA A 187 -10.77 -11.38 -11.28
CA ALA A 187 -11.32 -10.11 -11.74
C ALA A 187 -10.67 -8.92 -11.00
N ASP A 188 -10.48 -9.02 -9.68
CA ASP A 188 -9.77 -7.98 -8.91
C ASP A 188 -8.31 -7.84 -9.36
N MET A 189 -7.59 -8.94 -9.59
CA MET A 189 -6.22 -8.88 -10.12
C MET A 189 -6.16 -8.20 -11.48
N TYR A 190 -7.10 -8.52 -12.37
CA TYR A 190 -7.17 -7.90 -13.69
C TYR A 190 -7.50 -6.40 -13.58
N PHE A 191 -8.45 -6.03 -12.72
CA PHE A 191 -8.79 -4.64 -12.48
C PHE A 191 -7.58 -3.84 -11.96
N LEU A 192 -6.82 -4.40 -11.01
CA LEU A 192 -5.60 -3.76 -10.47
C LEU A 192 -4.49 -3.61 -11.52
N SER A 193 -4.30 -4.61 -12.40
CA SER A 193 -3.30 -4.50 -13.48
C SER A 193 -3.68 -3.41 -14.49
N MET A 194 -4.97 -3.26 -14.78
CA MET A 194 -5.49 -2.19 -15.64
C MET A 194 -5.29 -0.81 -15.02
N GLU A 195 -5.55 -0.67 -13.72
CA GLU A 195 -5.25 0.58 -12.98
C GLU A 195 -3.76 0.96 -13.07
N ALA A 196 -2.87 -0.03 -12.92
CA ALA A 196 -1.43 0.19 -13.04
C ALA A 196 -1.01 0.59 -14.46
N LEU A 197 -1.60 -0.01 -15.50
CA LEU A 197 -1.36 0.39 -16.89
C LEU A 197 -1.81 1.83 -17.17
N VAL A 198 -3.00 2.22 -16.69
CA VAL A 198 -3.50 3.60 -16.79
C VAL A 198 -2.55 4.57 -16.08
N SER A 199 -2.03 4.18 -14.91
CA SER A 199 -1.08 4.99 -14.14
C SER A 199 0.27 5.15 -14.85
N LEU A 200 0.81 4.06 -15.40
CA LEU A 200 2.07 4.07 -16.16
C LEU A 200 1.94 4.90 -17.44
N ARG A 201 0.84 4.74 -18.18
CA ARG A 201 0.63 5.51 -19.41
C ARG A 201 0.54 6.99 -19.13
N ARG A 202 -0.11 7.42 -18.05
CA ARG A 202 -0.12 8.84 -17.64
C ARG A 202 1.27 9.40 -17.35
N GLN A 203 2.19 8.58 -16.85
CA GLN A 203 3.56 9.00 -16.60
C GLN A 203 4.38 9.15 -17.89
N LYS A 204 4.08 8.35 -18.92
CA LYS A 204 4.86 8.30 -20.17
C LYS A 204 4.25 9.08 -21.34
N TYR A 205 2.93 9.05 -21.46
CA TYR A 205 2.17 9.55 -22.59
C TYR A 205 1.07 10.45 -22.07
N ASP A 206 1.24 11.72 -22.35
CA ASP A 206 0.33 12.79 -21.96
C ASP A 206 -0.93 12.81 -22.88
N ALA A 207 -1.12 11.79 -23.73
CA ALA A 207 -2.17 11.71 -24.75
C ALA A 207 -3.32 10.80 -24.30
N ALA A 208 -4.50 11.40 -24.11
CA ALA A 208 -5.70 10.73 -23.62
C ALA A 208 -6.39 9.79 -24.63
N GLU A 209 -6.03 9.82 -25.90
CA GLU A 209 -6.79 9.12 -26.96
C GLU A 209 -6.85 7.60 -26.79
N ASP A 210 -5.79 6.95 -26.28
CA ASP A 210 -5.76 5.49 -26.10
C ASP A 210 -6.20 5.01 -24.71
N ALA A 211 -6.54 5.90 -23.78
CA ALA A 211 -7.00 5.50 -22.45
C ALA A 211 -8.42 4.90 -22.46
N THR A 212 -9.18 5.18 -23.52
CA THR A 212 -10.58 4.78 -23.71
C THR A 212 -10.77 3.26 -23.61
N ASN A 213 -9.90 2.49 -24.27
CA ASN A 213 -9.97 1.03 -24.27
C ASN A 213 -9.78 0.42 -22.86
N TYR A 214 -8.91 1.01 -22.05
CA TYR A 214 -8.70 0.52 -20.68
C TYR A 214 -9.86 0.86 -19.76
N PHE A 215 -10.45 2.05 -19.90
CA PHE A 215 -11.61 2.45 -19.10
C PHE A 215 -12.86 1.62 -19.42
N GLU A 216 -13.08 1.28 -20.69
CA GLU A 216 -14.15 0.36 -21.10
C GLU A 216 -13.95 -1.03 -20.49
N GLU A 217 -12.73 -1.58 -20.58
CA GLU A 217 -12.40 -2.87 -19.96
C GLU A 217 -12.54 -2.84 -18.42
N MET A 218 -12.08 -1.78 -17.76
CA MET A 218 -12.26 -1.61 -16.31
C MET A 218 -13.74 -1.59 -15.94
N THR A 219 -14.57 -0.88 -16.70
CA THR A 219 -16.03 -0.83 -16.48
C THR A 219 -16.67 -2.20 -16.62
N ALA A 220 -16.26 -2.97 -17.64
CA ALA A 220 -16.75 -4.33 -17.86
C ALA A 220 -16.33 -5.32 -16.75
N LEU A 221 -15.24 -5.05 -16.03
CA LEU A 221 -14.75 -5.91 -14.94
C LEU A 221 -15.45 -5.67 -13.61
N ILE A 222 -15.93 -4.44 -13.35
CA ILE A 222 -16.53 -4.03 -12.07
C ILE A 222 -17.52 -5.05 -11.49
N PRO A 223 -18.52 -5.56 -12.25
CA PRO A 223 -19.53 -6.47 -11.71
C PRO A 223 -18.96 -7.81 -11.24
N PHE A 224 -17.77 -8.19 -11.71
CA PHE A 224 -17.12 -9.45 -11.41
C PHE A 224 -16.13 -9.36 -10.25
N THR A 225 -15.81 -8.15 -9.77
CA THR A 225 -14.87 -7.92 -8.66
C THR A 225 -15.47 -8.27 -7.30
N THR A 226 -14.62 -8.53 -6.29
CA THR A 226 -15.10 -8.81 -4.92
C THR A 226 -15.87 -7.66 -4.28
N ASP A 227 -15.59 -6.41 -4.67
CA ASP A 227 -16.41 -5.25 -4.30
C ASP A 227 -16.58 -4.29 -5.50
N PRO A 228 -17.71 -4.42 -6.23
CA PRO A 228 -18.01 -3.56 -7.37
C PRO A 228 -18.06 -2.07 -7.01
N ARG A 229 -18.49 -1.69 -5.80
CA ARG A 229 -18.60 -0.26 -5.42
C ARG A 229 -17.23 0.39 -5.35
N ILE A 230 -16.26 -0.33 -4.78
CA ILE A 230 -14.89 0.16 -4.64
C ILE A 230 -14.23 0.25 -6.01
N SER A 231 -14.40 -0.77 -6.85
CA SER A 231 -13.94 -0.74 -8.24
C SER A 231 -14.52 0.44 -9.01
N SER A 232 -15.82 0.72 -8.86
CA SER A 232 -16.47 1.91 -9.44
C SER A 232 -15.88 3.22 -8.93
N MET A 233 -15.63 3.35 -7.62
CA MET A 233 -15.02 4.56 -7.06
C MET A 233 -13.61 4.80 -7.60
N VAL A 234 -12.79 3.74 -7.68
CA VAL A 234 -11.43 3.82 -8.25
C VAL A 234 -11.50 4.19 -9.73
N TYR A 235 -12.36 3.52 -10.50
CA TYR A 235 -12.61 3.84 -11.89
C TYR A 235 -12.98 5.32 -12.08
N LEU A 236 -13.99 5.82 -11.35
CA LEU A 236 -14.43 7.22 -11.43
C LEU A 236 -13.33 8.20 -11.06
N ALA A 237 -12.57 7.92 -10.01
CA ALA A 237 -11.42 8.76 -9.61
C ALA A 237 -10.36 8.83 -10.71
N ARG A 238 -10.09 7.71 -11.40
CA ARG A 238 -9.16 7.66 -12.52
C ARG A 238 -9.75 8.40 -13.73
N CYS A 239 -10.97 8.11 -14.17
CA CYS A 239 -11.61 8.81 -15.29
C CYS A 239 -11.68 10.33 -15.07
N GLY A 240 -12.18 10.78 -13.91
CA GLY A 240 -12.28 12.21 -13.59
C GLY A 240 -10.91 12.91 -13.61
N SER A 241 -9.89 12.24 -13.07
CA SER A 241 -8.50 12.72 -13.17
C SER A 241 -7.98 12.80 -14.61
N SER A 242 -8.47 11.97 -15.53
CA SER A 242 -8.09 12.03 -16.96
C SER A 242 -8.69 13.26 -17.63
N VAL A 243 -10.00 13.46 -17.45
CA VAL A 243 -10.75 14.57 -18.05
C VAL A 243 -10.21 15.93 -17.56
N ALA A 244 -9.81 16.02 -16.30
CA ALA A 244 -9.20 17.23 -15.73
C ALA A 244 -7.83 17.58 -16.34
N MET A 245 -7.05 16.58 -16.79
CA MET A 245 -5.76 16.80 -17.45
C MET A 245 -5.95 17.31 -18.88
N ASP A 246 -6.90 16.73 -19.62
CA ASP A 246 -7.21 17.15 -21.00
C ASP A 246 -7.76 18.57 -21.08
N THR A 247 -8.58 18.96 -20.10
CA THR A 247 -9.09 20.33 -20.00
C THR A 247 -7.98 21.32 -19.70
N LYS A 248 -7.04 21.01 -18.80
CA LYS A 248 -5.86 21.87 -18.55
C LYS A 248 -5.03 22.12 -19.81
N LYS A 249 -4.86 21.12 -20.68
CA LYS A 249 -4.13 21.29 -21.94
C LYS A 249 -4.77 22.34 -22.85
N ARG A 250 -6.09 22.33 -22.99
CA ARG A 250 -6.82 23.30 -23.82
C ARG A 250 -6.77 24.74 -23.32
N PHE A 251 -6.47 24.96 -22.03
CA PHE A 251 -6.35 26.29 -21.45
C PHE A 251 -4.90 26.80 -21.36
N CYS A 252 -3.91 25.93 -21.60
CA CYS A 252 -2.49 26.28 -21.60
C CYS A 252 -1.85 26.23 -23.00
N SER A 253 -2.64 25.95 -24.03
CA SER A 253 -2.31 26.05 -25.47
C SER A 253 -2.93 27.30 -26.06
#